data_AF-A0A7C5SM14-F1
#
_entry.id   AF-A0A7C5SM14-F1
#
_cell.length_a   1.000
_cell.length_b   1.000
_cell.length_c   1.000
_cell.angle_alpha   90.00
_cell.angle_beta   90.00
_cell.angle_gamma   90.00
#
_symmetry.space_group_name_H-M   'P 1'
#
loop_
_entity.id
_entity.type
_entity.pdbx_description
1 polymer ?
#
loop_
_entity_poly.entity_id
_entity_poly.type
_entity_poly.pdbx_seq_one_letter_code
_entity_poly.pdbx_strand_id
1 'polypeptide(L)'
;MRIVMVVFLLVTMSYGRFSWAKPKEPTHDELIMRALWHEERLEHQESYEIFKKLYRQTGAKAYLFRKIELALVLEKHLAQAIEELHRWNKQNPSDLEGIRLLLSLYLTQKDFDLAKEQIELLMSKSQSPLDIEIGANSWLYVDEPEKAARLLDLLYKQSPSDK
;
A
#
# COMPACT_ATOMS: atom_id res chain seq x y z
N MET A 1 12.73 4.95 66.94
CA MET A 1 11.35 4.50 67.19
C MET A 1 10.45 5.34 66.28
N ARG A 2 10.16 4.92 65.04
CA ARG A 2 8.94 4.16 64.64
C ARG A 2 7.69 4.59 65.40
N ILE A 3 6.84 5.41 64.76
CA ILE A 3 5.41 5.15 64.53
C ILE A 3 5.04 5.84 63.22
N VAL A 4 4.80 5.02 62.20
CA VAL A 4 4.09 5.36 60.98
C VAL A 4 2.61 5.26 61.32
N MET A 5 1.81 6.29 61.05
CA MET A 5 0.36 6.20 61.14
C MET A 5 -0.25 6.43 59.76
N VAL A 6 -0.35 5.34 59.00
CA VAL A 6 -1.16 5.28 57.78
C VAL A 6 -2.62 5.15 58.22
N VAL A 7 -3.43 6.15 57.88
CA VAL A 7 -4.89 6.08 58.02
C VAL A 7 -5.43 5.31 56.81
N PHE A 8 -5.72 4.03 56.99
CA PHE A 8 -6.52 3.25 56.05
C PHE A 8 -7.99 3.60 56.27
N LEU A 9 -8.54 4.45 55.40
CA LEU A 9 -9.98 4.65 55.28
C LEU A 9 -10.56 3.41 54.57
N LEU A 10 -11.16 2.51 55.35
CA LEU A 10 -11.94 1.37 54.88
C LEU A 10 -13.24 1.89 54.25
N VAL A 11 -13.18 2.23 52.96
CA VAL A 11 -14.38 2.36 52.13
C VAL A 11 -14.80 0.95 51.76
N THR A 12 -15.73 0.38 52.52
CA THR A 12 -16.48 -0.82 52.10
C THR A 12 -17.49 -0.40 51.02
N MET A 13 -16.98 -0.06 49.83
CA MET A 13 -17.81 0.02 48.64
C MET A 13 -18.11 -1.41 48.20
N SER A 14 -19.39 -1.76 48.30
CA SER A 14 -19.99 -2.93 47.70
C SER A 14 -19.49 -3.03 46.25
N TYR A 15 -18.63 -4.01 45.96
CA TYR A 15 -18.26 -4.36 44.59
C TYR A 15 -19.50 -4.93 43.90
N GLY A 16 -20.42 -4.06 43.46
CA GLY A 16 -21.22 -4.35 42.29
C GLY A 16 -20.23 -4.73 41.20
N ARG A 17 -20.39 -5.91 40.61
CA ARG A 17 -19.55 -6.38 39.50
C ARG A 17 -19.64 -5.37 38.35
N PHE A 18 -18.76 -4.37 38.35
CA PHE A 18 -18.56 -3.50 37.21
C PHE A 18 -17.84 -4.32 36.15
N SER A 19 -18.62 -5.04 35.36
CA SER A 19 -18.16 -5.71 34.15
C SER A 19 -17.84 -4.61 33.14
N TRP A 20 -16.56 -4.34 32.91
CA TRP A 20 -16.13 -3.55 31.76
C TRP A 20 -16.64 -4.25 30.50
N ALA A 21 -17.69 -3.70 29.88
CA ALA A 21 -18.15 -4.18 28.58
C ALA A 21 -16.96 -4.08 27.62
N LYS A 22 -16.64 -5.18 26.93
CA LYS A 22 -15.59 -5.15 25.90
C LYS A 22 -15.98 -4.07 24.89
N PRO A 23 -15.06 -3.18 24.49
CA PRO A 23 -15.36 -2.16 23.50
C PRO A 23 -15.90 -2.84 22.24
N LYS A 24 -16.98 -2.29 21.69
CA LYS A 24 -17.57 -2.79 20.44
C LYS A 24 -16.50 -2.73 19.36
N GLU A 25 -16.25 -3.85 18.69
CA GLU A 25 -15.35 -3.87 17.52
C GLU A 25 -15.87 -2.90 16.46
N PRO A 26 -14.99 -2.10 15.83
CA PRO A 26 -15.40 -1.20 14.78
C PRO A 26 -16.07 -1.93 13.62
N THR A 27 -17.11 -1.32 13.05
CA THR A 27 -17.74 -1.84 11.82
C THR A 27 -16.80 -1.71 10.62
N HIS A 28 -17.13 -2.39 9.52
CA HIS A 28 -16.38 -2.29 8.26
C HIS A 28 -16.25 -0.84 7.78
N ASP A 29 -17.36 -0.10 7.77
CA ASP A 29 -17.39 1.30 7.33
C ASP A 29 -16.63 2.20 8.31
N GLU A 30 -16.72 1.95 9.61
CA GLU A 30 -15.93 2.67 10.61
C GLU A 30 -14.43 2.45 10.40
N LEU A 31 -13.99 1.26 10.00
CA LEU A 31 -12.59 1.00 9.67
C LEU A 31 -12.16 1.79 8.43
N ILE A 32 -12.97 1.80 7.37
CA ILE A 32 -12.68 2.60 6.17
C ILE A 32 -12.53 4.08 6.53
N MET A 33 -13.49 4.64 7.26
CA MET A 33 -13.46 6.05 7.64
C MET A 33 -12.24 6.40 8.50
N ARG A 34 -11.86 5.51 9.43
CA ARG A 34 -10.65 5.71 10.24
C ARG A 34 -9.38 5.65 9.41
N ALA A 35 -9.28 4.71 8.46
CA ALA A 35 -8.12 4.61 7.59
C ALA A 35 -7.93 5.89 6.77
N LEU A 36 -9.01 6.37 6.14
CA LEU A 36 -8.99 7.62 5.36
C LEU A 36 -8.65 8.83 6.23
N TRP A 37 -9.20 8.91 7.44
CA TRP A 37 -8.87 9.98 8.39
C TRP A 37 -7.38 10.00 8.76
N HIS A 38 -6.77 8.83 8.94
CA HIS A 38 -5.33 8.73 9.17
C HIS A 38 -4.53 9.18 7.94
N GLU A 39 -4.97 8.84 6.72
CA GLU A 39 -4.29 9.30 5.50
C GLU A 39 -4.35 10.81 5.31
N GLU A 40 -5.50 11.44 5.57
CA GLU A 40 -5.64 12.90 5.53
C GLU A 40 -4.69 13.61 6.50
N ARG A 41 -4.30 12.92 7.57
CA ARG A 41 -3.36 13.39 8.59
C ARG A 41 -1.92 12.94 8.36
N LEU A 42 -1.65 12.26 7.25
CA LEU A 42 -0.34 11.68 6.91
C LEU A 42 0.16 10.61 7.92
N GLU A 43 -0.77 10.01 8.66
CA GLU A 43 -0.54 8.92 9.62
C GLU A 43 -0.54 7.58 8.84
N HIS A 44 0.43 7.43 7.94
CA HIS A 44 0.45 6.34 6.95
C HIS A 44 0.56 4.95 7.59
N GLN A 45 1.24 4.82 8.73
CA GLN A 45 1.40 3.53 9.42
C GLN A 45 0.08 3.05 10.02
N GLU A 46 -0.70 3.98 10.60
CA GLU A 46 -2.01 3.73 11.17
C GLU A 46 -3.00 3.34 10.08
N SER A 47 -3.01 4.08 8.95
CA SER A 47 -3.80 3.71 7.78
C SER A 47 -3.41 2.32 7.26
N TYR A 48 -2.11 2.03 7.16
CA TYR A 48 -1.60 0.73 6.68
C TYR A 48 -2.15 -0.44 7.51
N GLU A 49 -2.10 -0.33 8.84
CA GLU A 49 -2.61 -1.40 9.71
C GLU A 49 -4.13 -1.60 9.57
N ILE A 50 -4.88 -0.54 9.32
CA ILE A 50 -6.32 -0.65 9.10
C ILE A 50 -6.62 -1.28 7.74
N PHE A 51 -5.97 -0.86 6.65
CA PHE A 51 -6.14 -1.49 5.33
C PHE A 51 -5.67 -2.94 5.32
N LYS A 52 -4.65 -3.29 6.09
CA LYS A 52 -4.25 -4.68 6.35
C LYS A 52 -5.34 -5.49 7.04
N LYS A 53 -6.02 -4.93 8.04
CA LYS A 53 -7.18 -5.58 8.69
C LYS A 53 -8.33 -5.76 7.68
N LEU A 54 -8.68 -4.71 6.94
CA LEU A 54 -9.73 -4.73 5.92
C LEU A 54 -9.46 -5.77 4.81
N TYR A 55 -8.22 -5.83 4.32
CA TYR A 55 -7.83 -6.82 3.33
C TYR A 55 -7.90 -8.24 3.89
N ARG A 56 -7.41 -8.49 5.11
CA ARG A 56 -7.51 -9.80 5.75
C ARG A 56 -8.96 -10.28 5.90
N GLN A 57 -9.90 -9.36 6.12
CA GLN A 57 -11.31 -9.68 6.31
C GLN A 57 -12.05 -9.97 4.99
N THR A 58 -11.62 -9.36 3.88
CA THR A 58 -12.41 -9.33 2.64
C THR A 58 -11.72 -9.93 1.42
N GLY A 59 -10.38 -9.95 1.40
CA GLY A 59 -9.59 -10.25 0.21
C GLY A 59 -9.73 -9.24 -0.93
N ALA A 60 -10.35 -8.07 -0.69
CA ALA A 60 -10.68 -7.12 -1.75
C ALA A 60 -9.45 -6.39 -2.30
N LYS A 61 -9.41 -6.24 -3.64
CA LYS A 61 -8.35 -5.54 -4.39
C LYS A 61 -8.03 -4.16 -3.80
N ALA A 62 -9.06 -3.34 -3.58
CA ALA A 62 -8.91 -1.96 -3.15
C ALA A 62 -8.10 -1.83 -1.85
N TYR A 63 -8.33 -2.73 -0.88
CA TYR A 63 -7.61 -2.70 0.39
C TYR A 63 -6.20 -3.26 0.28
N LEU A 64 -6.00 -4.28 -0.57
CA LEU A 64 -4.65 -4.77 -0.87
C LEU A 64 -3.79 -3.66 -1.48
N PHE A 65 -4.32 -3.03 -2.52
CA PHE A 65 -3.57 -2.06 -3.33
C PHE A 65 -3.28 -0.83 -2.49
N ARG A 66 -4.27 -0.31 -1.75
CA ARG A 66 -4.05 0.82 -0.86
C ARG A 66 -3.01 0.51 0.22
N LYS A 67 -3.06 -0.69 0.81
CA LYS A 67 -2.03 -1.13 1.76
C LYS A 67 -0.63 -1.17 1.15
N ILE A 68 -0.49 -1.64 -0.09
CA ILE A 68 0.79 -1.71 -0.79
C ILE A 68 1.32 -0.30 -1.12
N GLU A 69 0.45 0.61 -1.54
CA GLU A 69 0.83 2.02 -1.74
C GLU A 69 1.36 2.66 -0.46
N LEU A 70 0.69 2.40 0.68
CA LEU A 70 1.18 2.87 1.98
C LEU A 70 2.51 2.22 2.37
N ALA A 71 2.73 0.95 2.03
CA ALA A 71 4.03 0.29 2.23
C ALA A 71 5.15 0.97 1.45
N LEU A 72 4.88 1.37 0.19
CA LEU A 72 5.80 2.16 -0.63
C LEU A 72 6.11 3.50 0.01
N VAL A 73 5.08 4.26 0.41
CA VAL A 73 5.24 5.56 1.07
C VAL A 73 6.04 5.47 2.37
N LEU A 74 5.83 4.41 3.14
CA LEU A 74 6.52 4.16 4.40
C LEU A 74 7.93 3.59 4.21
N GLU A 75 8.27 3.11 3.01
CA GLU A 75 9.42 2.23 2.73
C GLU A 75 9.52 1.06 3.74
N LYS A 76 8.36 0.50 4.13
CA LYS A 76 8.23 -0.58 5.10
C LYS A 76 7.35 -1.68 4.54
N HIS A 77 7.54 -2.90 5.03
CA HIS A 77 6.74 -4.07 4.63
C HIS A 77 6.84 -4.40 3.11
N LEU A 78 7.86 -3.90 2.41
CA LEU A 78 8.00 -4.04 0.96
C LEU A 78 8.09 -5.51 0.50
N ALA A 79 8.81 -6.36 1.24
CA ALA A 79 8.89 -7.79 0.95
C ALA A 79 7.53 -8.48 1.02
N GLN A 80 6.73 -8.16 2.05
CA GLN A 80 5.37 -8.69 2.17
C GLN A 80 4.46 -8.16 1.05
N ALA A 81 4.59 -6.88 0.70
CA ALA A 81 3.84 -6.27 -0.39
C ALA A 81 4.12 -6.97 -1.73
N ILE A 82 5.40 -7.24 -2.04
CA ILE A 82 5.81 -8.00 -3.23
C ILE A 82 5.18 -9.40 -3.24
N GLU A 83 5.26 -10.13 -2.13
CA GLU A 83 4.73 -11.49 -2.03
C GLU A 83 3.22 -11.55 -2.26
N GLU A 84 2.47 -10.63 -1.65
CA GLU A 84 1.02 -10.53 -1.82
C GLU A 84 0.64 -10.12 -3.24
N LEU A 85 1.37 -9.18 -3.84
CA LEU A 85 1.11 -8.71 -5.19
C LEU A 85 1.46 -9.76 -6.25
N HIS A 86 2.48 -10.59 -6.02
CA HIS A 86 2.73 -11.77 -6.85
C HIS A 86 1.57 -12.75 -6.83
N ARG A 87 1.00 -13.04 -5.65
CA ARG A 87 -0.19 -13.89 -5.57
C ARG A 87 -1.37 -13.28 -6.32
N TRP A 88 -1.59 -11.97 -6.16
CA TRP A 88 -2.64 -11.25 -6.86
C TRP A 88 -2.46 -11.30 -8.38
N ASN A 89 -1.28 -10.95 -8.88
CA ASN A 89 -0.98 -10.90 -10.31
C ASN A 89 -1.01 -12.28 -10.97
N LYS A 90 -0.65 -13.35 -10.23
CA LYS A 90 -0.80 -14.72 -10.71
C LYS A 90 -2.27 -15.10 -10.95
N GLN A 91 -3.18 -14.61 -10.12
CA GLN A 91 -4.62 -14.84 -10.25
C GLN A 91 -5.28 -13.86 -11.23
N ASN A 92 -4.69 -12.68 -11.41
CA ASN A 92 -5.22 -11.58 -12.22
C ASN A 92 -4.17 -11.09 -13.23
N PRO A 93 -3.73 -11.93 -14.18
CA PRO A 93 -2.58 -11.63 -15.05
C PRO A 93 -2.79 -10.48 -16.04
N SER A 94 -4.02 -9.98 -16.18
CA SER A 94 -4.37 -8.81 -17.01
C SER A 94 -4.51 -7.52 -16.20
N ASP A 95 -4.30 -7.55 -14.89
CA ASP A 95 -4.44 -6.37 -14.03
C ASP A 95 -3.22 -5.46 -14.15
N LEU A 96 -3.31 -4.47 -15.04
CA LEU A 96 -2.23 -3.52 -15.32
C LEU A 96 -1.81 -2.74 -14.06
N GLU A 97 -2.74 -2.44 -13.17
CA GLU A 97 -2.44 -1.73 -11.92
C GLU A 97 -1.56 -2.58 -10.99
N GLY A 98 -1.80 -3.89 -10.94
CA GLY A 98 -0.95 -4.82 -10.19
C GLY A 98 0.46 -4.95 -10.77
N ILE A 99 0.60 -4.87 -12.09
CA ILE A 99 1.91 -4.85 -12.75
C ILE A 99 2.65 -3.54 -12.43
N ARG A 100 1.97 -2.39 -12.51
CA ARG A 100 2.55 -1.07 -12.19
C ARG A 100 3.01 -0.98 -10.74
N LEU A 101 2.21 -1.49 -9.79
CA LEU A 101 2.59 -1.52 -8.37
C LEU A 101 3.81 -2.44 -8.13
N LEU A 102 3.90 -3.58 -8.82
CA LEU A 102 5.03 -4.49 -8.67
C LEU A 102 6.30 -3.88 -9.25
N LEU A 103 6.20 -3.22 -10.41
CA LEU A 103 7.27 -2.40 -10.96
C LEU A 103 7.75 -1.33 -9.96
N SER A 104 6.82 -0.60 -9.35
CA SER A 104 7.14 0.43 -8.35
C SER A 104 7.87 -0.13 -7.13
N LEU A 105 7.44 -1.30 -6.64
CA LEU A 105 8.10 -2.01 -5.53
C LEU A 105 9.53 -2.42 -5.88
N TYR A 106 9.77 -2.97 -7.08
CA TYR A 106 11.11 -3.35 -7.50
C TYR A 106 12.04 -2.16 -7.72
N LEU A 107 11.54 -1.08 -8.32
CA LEU A 107 12.32 0.15 -8.46
C LEU A 107 12.70 0.73 -7.09
N THR A 108 11.77 0.71 -6.12
CA THR A 108 12.01 1.17 -4.74
C THR A 108 13.07 0.32 -4.04
N GLN A 109 13.02 -1.00 -4.20
CA GLN A 109 14.04 -1.91 -3.63
C GLN A 109 15.33 -1.98 -4.43
N LYS A 110 15.40 -1.31 -5.59
CA LYS A 110 16.52 -1.37 -6.55
C LYS A 110 16.77 -2.77 -7.10
N ASP A 111 15.73 -3.60 -7.15
CA ASP A 111 15.74 -4.91 -7.80
C ASP A 111 15.59 -4.72 -9.32
N PHE A 112 16.62 -4.15 -9.95
CA PHE A 112 16.51 -3.67 -11.33
C PHE A 112 16.24 -4.79 -12.33
N ASP A 113 16.76 -5.99 -12.14
CA ASP A 113 16.48 -7.12 -13.04
C ASP A 113 14.98 -7.45 -13.07
N LEU A 114 14.34 -7.52 -11.90
CA LEU A 114 12.91 -7.78 -11.79
C LEU A 114 12.08 -6.57 -12.25
N ALA A 115 12.55 -5.35 -12.02
CA ALA A 115 11.93 -4.15 -12.57
C ALA A 115 11.91 -4.20 -14.11
N LYS A 116 13.03 -4.56 -14.75
CA LYS A 116 13.12 -4.70 -16.22
C LYS A 116 12.11 -5.71 -16.76
N GLU A 117 11.96 -6.87 -16.10
CA GLU A 117 10.92 -7.85 -16.45
C GLU A 117 9.50 -7.25 -16.36
N GLN A 118 9.21 -6.45 -15.33
CA GLN A 118 7.89 -5.81 -15.19
C GLN A 118 7.67 -4.72 -16.24
N ILE A 119 8.70 -3.97 -16.63
CA ILE A 119 8.58 -2.99 -17.72
C ILE A 119 8.22 -3.72 -19.01
N GLU A 120 8.92 -4.80 -19.34
CA GLU A 120 8.66 -5.59 -20.56
C GLU A 120 7.26 -6.22 -20.53
N LEU A 121 6.83 -6.73 -19.37
CA LEU A 121 5.48 -7.26 -19.19
C LEU A 121 4.42 -6.18 -19.38
N LEU A 122 4.61 -4.98 -18.82
CA LEU A 122 3.70 -3.85 -18.99
C LEU A 122 3.57 -3.47 -20.47
N MET A 123 4.70 -3.36 -21.17
CA MET A 123 4.75 -3.00 -22.60
C MET A 123 4.13 -4.07 -23.51
N SER A 124 4.15 -5.34 -23.10
CA SER A 124 3.45 -6.41 -23.84
C SER A 124 1.93 -6.37 -23.70
N LYS A 125 1.40 -5.72 -22.66
CA LYS A 125 -0.03 -5.75 -22.29
C LYS A 125 -0.76 -4.44 -22.55
N SER A 126 -0.03 -3.33 -22.59
CA SER A 126 -0.63 -2.02 -22.77
C SER A 126 0.24 -1.13 -23.65
N GLN A 127 -0.44 -0.37 -24.51
CA GLN A 127 0.13 0.72 -25.29
C GLN A 127 -0.61 2.04 -24.96
N SER A 128 -1.21 2.14 -23.77
CA SER A 128 -1.83 3.38 -23.35
C SER A 128 -0.74 4.46 -23.16
N PRO A 129 -1.02 5.74 -23.45
CA PRO A 129 -0.07 6.82 -23.24
C PRO A 129 0.54 6.82 -21.83
N LEU A 130 -0.28 6.59 -20.80
CA LEU A 130 0.14 6.48 -19.41
C LEU A 130 1.15 5.34 -19.19
N ASP A 131 0.89 4.15 -19.74
CA ASP A 131 1.77 3.00 -19.56
C ASP A 131 3.08 3.15 -20.29
N ILE A 132 3.05 3.76 -21.48
CA ILE A 132 4.25 4.07 -22.25
C ILE A 132 5.12 5.08 -21.48
N GLU A 133 4.51 6.11 -20.89
CA GLU A 133 5.22 7.08 -20.04
C GLU A 133 5.84 6.40 -18.80
N ILE A 134 5.08 5.57 -18.08
CA ILE A 134 5.58 4.79 -16.94
C ILE A 134 6.75 3.91 -17.37
N GLY A 135 6.62 3.18 -18.48
CA GLY A 135 7.67 2.32 -19.01
C GLY A 135 8.92 3.10 -19.39
N ALA A 136 8.77 4.25 -20.04
CA ALA A 136 9.88 5.11 -20.43
C ALA A 136 10.64 5.64 -19.20
N ASN A 137 9.93 6.21 -18.23
CA ASN A 137 10.51 6.72 -17.00
C ASN A 137 11.21 5.61 -16.20
N SER A 138 10.63 4.41 -16.20
CA SER A 138 11.23 3.25 -15.54
C SER A 138 12.51 2.78 -16.24
N TRP A 139 12.55 2.78 -17.58
CA TRP A 139 13.78 2.49 -18.33
C TRP A 139 14.90 3.49 -18.04
N LEU A 140 14.57 4.78 -17.89
CA LEU A 140 15.55 5.79 -17.45
C LEU A 140 16.06 5.48 -16.04
N TYR A 141 15.18 5.09 -15.13
CA TYR A 141 15.54 4.78 -13.74
C TYR A 141 16.51 3.59 -13.62
N VAL A 142 16.40 2.61 -14.53
CA VAL A 142 17.28 1.43 -14.57
C VAL A 142 18.46 1.56 -15.53
N ASP A 143 18.79 2.79 -15.92
CA ASP A 143 19.95 3.17 -16.77
C ASP A 143 19.91 2.57 -18.20
N GLU A 144 18.73 2.54 -18.81
CA GLU A 144 18.50 2.05 -20.19
C GLU A 144 17.91 3.17 -21.09
N PRO A 145 18.65 4.27 -21.32
CA PRO A 145 18.12 5.47 -21.97
C PRO A 145 17.66 5.24 -23.41
N GLU A 146 18.26 4.28 -24.13
CA GLU A 146 17.83 3.96 -25.50
C GLU A 146 16.44 3.31 -25.55
N LYS A 147 16.12 2.43 -24.59
CA LYS A 147 14.78 1.84 -24.49
C LYS A 147 13.75 2.90 -24.13
N ALA A 148 14.09 3.81 -23.21
CA ALA A 148 13.24 4.95 -22.86
C ALA A 148 12.98 5.86 -24.06
N ALA A 149 14.02 6.27 -24.80
CA ALA A 149 13.90 7.14 -25.97
C ALA A 149 12.96 6.56 -27.04
N ARG A 150 13.01 5.24 -27.28
CA ARG A 150 12.08 4.57 -28.20
C ARG A 150 10.62 4.67 -27.75
N LEU A 151 10.35 4.53 -26.45
CA LEU A 151 8.98 4.66 -25.92
C LEU A 151 8.49 6.11 -25.96
N LEU A 152 9.34 7.08 -25.66
CA LEU A 152 8.98 8.50 -25.75
C LEU A 152 8.72 8.95 -27.19
N ASP A 153 9.48 8.45 -28.16
CA ASP A 153 9.23 8.69 -29.59
C ASP A 153 7.90 8.07 -30.04
N LEU A 154 7.58 6.86 -29.57
CA LEU A 154 6.27 6.23 -29.80
C LEU A 154 5.14 7.10 -29.22
N LEU A 155 5.28 7.56 -27.98
CA LEU A 155 4.29 8.41 -27.31
C LEU A 155 4.06 9.71 -28.08
N TYR A 156 5.14 10.38 -28.48
CA TYR A 156 5.08 11.63 -29.25
C TYR A 156 4.36 11.44 -30.60
N LYS A 157 4.60 10.34 -31.30
CA LYS A 157 3.92 10.03 -32.58
C LYS A 157 2.43 9.69 -32.41
N GLN A 158 2.02 9.21 -31.23
CA GLN A 158 0.63 8.89 -30.92
C GLN A 158 -0.17 10.11 -30.46
N SER A 159 0.50 11.13 -29.92
CA SER A 159 -0.16 12.40 -29.61
C SER A 159 -0.70 13.03 -30.89
N PRO A 160 -1.98 13.46 -30.94
CA PRO A 160 -2.44 14.28 -32.05
C PRO A 160 -1.54 15.50 -32.10
N SER A 161 -0.75 15.62 -33.17
CA SER A 161 -0.03 16.85 -33.49
C SER A 161 -1.02 18.00 -33.34
N ASP A 162 -0.73 18.95 -32.45
CA ASP A 162 -1.36 20.27 -32.50
C ASP A 162 -1.18 20.78 -33.94
N LYS A 163 -2.28 20.79 -34.69
CA LYS A 163 -2.41 21.37 -36.03
C LYS A 163 -3.48 22.43 -35.98
#